data_AF-A0A132AAU0-F1
#
_entry.id   AF-A0A132AAU0-F1
#
_cell.length_a   1.000
_cell.length_b   1.000
_cell.length_c   1.000
_cell.angle_alpha   90.00
_cell.angle_beta   90.00
_cell.angle_gamma   90.00
#
_symmetry.space_group_name_H-M   'P 1'
#
loop_
_entity.id
_entity.type
_entity.pdbx_description
1 polymer ?
#
loop_
_entity_poly.entity_id
_entity_poly.type
_entity_poly.pdbx_seq_one_letter_code
_entity_poly.pdbx_strand_id
1 'polypeptide(L)'
;MDEDFLDKNFETKSIHCGQNPEQWNSRAVIPPIILSTTFKQIDPDVQEKYVYGRSSNPTRDSLQSCIASLENAEHALVFASGLATQTSISFLMEAGDHAIVGEELYGGTNRFFRTCSSRFDISISYADFRSVHDVINKINHRTKMVWFETPTNPLLRVADIKAICTAIKSIRSEIIIVVDNTFMSPYFQKPLNLGADISVNSITKYMNEIARFLESHKQVQKVIYPGLESHPSYHIAKKQTTGTSGIISFYIKGNIENARKFLSSLKVFTLAESLGAVESLIEIPSLMTHASIPKEIREELGIKDTLIRISVGIEDVNDLLHDLDHALNESVYIVPNGA
;
A
#
# COMPACT_ATOMS: atom_id res chain seq x y z
N MET A 1 -10.79 -14.06 -15.64
CA MET A 1 -11.00 -13.46 -14.31
C MET A 1 -12.49 -13.48 -14.08
N ASP A 2 -12.95 -13.64 -12.84
CA ASP A 2 -14.39 -13.54 -12.58
C ASP A 2 -14.82 -12.07 -12.76
N GLU A 3 -15.80 -11.83 -13.63
CA GLU A 3 -16.26 -10.46 -13.93
C GLU A 3 -16.92 -9.77 -12.72
N ASP A 4 -17.39 -10.56 -11.75
CA ASP A 4 -18.14 -10.09 -10.58
C ASP A 4 -17.34 -9.18 -9.63
N PHE A 5 -16.01 -9.18 -9.72
CA PHE A 5 -15.15 -8.27 -8.95
C PHE A 5 -14.85 -6.94 -9.68
N LEU A 6 -15.06 -6.86 -10.99
CA LEU A 6 -14.83 -5.64 -11.76
C LEU A 6 -16.00 -4.67 -11.57
N ASP A 7 -15.68 -3.51 -11.00
CA ASP A 7 -16.62 -2.40 -10.88
C ASP A 7 -16.83 -1.77 -12.26
N LYS A 8 -17.88 -2.20 -12.96
CA LYS A 8 -18.21 -1.83 -14.35
C LYS A 8 -18.51 -0.33 -14.55
N ASN A 9 -18.39 0.50 -13.51
CA ASN A 9 -18.52 1.95 -13.56
C ASN A 9 -17.28 2.69 -13.02
N PHE A 10 -16.15 2.02 -12.75
CA PHE A 10 -15.01 2.62 -12.06
C PHE A 10 -14.44 3.86 -12.76
N GLU A 11 -14.31 3.82 -14.08
CA GLU A 11 -13.80 4.91 -14.92
C GLU A 11 -14.78 6.09 -14.92
N THR A 12 -16.09 5.80 -14.99
CA THR A 12 -17.15 6.80 -14.87
C THR A 12 -17.14 7.45 -13.49
N LYS A 13 -16.95 6.66 -12.42
CA LYS A 13 -16.84 7.15 -11.05
C LYS A 13 -15.61 8.04 -10.86
N SER A 14 -14.43 7.62 -11.33
CA SER A 14 -13.18 8.36 -11.11
C SER A 14 -13.15 9.70 -11.83
N ILE A 15 -13.87 9.82 -12.96
CA ILE A 15 -14.04 11.06 -13.72
C ILE A 15 -15.15 11.97 -13.13
N HIS A 16 -16.27 11.43 -12.62
CA HIS A 16 -17.45 12.24 -12.29
C HIS A 16 -17.81 12.35 -10.80
N CYS A 17 -17.44 11.39 -9.93
CA CYS A 17 -17.83 11.44 -8.52
C CYS A 17 -17.13 12.58 -7.78
N GLY A 18 -17.89 13.36 -7.02
CA GLY A 18 -17.42 14.60 -6.38
C GLY A 18 -17.24 15.79 -7.34
N GLN A 19 -17.31 15.59 -8.66
CA GLN A 19 -17.03 16.61 -9.68
C GLN A 19 -18.27 17.33 -10.22
N ASN A 20 -19.47 17.07 -9.68
CA ASN A 20 -20.74 17.61 -10.20
C ASN A 20 -20.70 19.15 -10.36
N PRO A 21 -20.89 19.71 -11.58
CA PRO A 21 -20.86 21.16 -11.82
C PRO A 21 -21.96 21.94 -11.08
N GLU A 22 -23.06 21.28 -10.69
CA GLU A 22 -24.14 21.90 -9.92
C GLU A 22 -23.68 22.46 -8.55
N GLN A 23 -22.55 21.95 -8.01
CA GLN A 23 -21.97 22.40 -6.75
C GLN A 23 -21.43 23.84 -6.78
N TRP A 24 -21.26 24.44 -7.96
CA TRP A 24 -20.61 25.73 -8.14
C TRP A 24 -21.53 26.73 -8.84
N ASN A 25 -21.62 27.95 -8.31
CA ASN A 25 -22.38 29.05 -8.95
C ASN A 25 -21.89 29.37 -10.37
N SER A 26 -20.64 29.05 -10.69
CA SER A 26 -20.02 29.18 -12.02
C SER A 26 -20.34 28.03 -12.98
N ARG A 27 -20.98 26.95 -12.51
CA ARG A 27 -21.15 25.67 -13.22
C ARG A 27 -19.84 25.10 -13.78
N ALA A 28 -18.73 25.30 -13.06
CA ALA A 28 -17.42 24.82 -13.48
C ALA A 28 -17.37 23.28 -13.58
N VAL A 29 -16.87 22.77 -14.71
CA VAL A 29 -16.79 21.32 -14.99
C VAL A 29 -15.70 20.63 -14.16
N ILE A 30 -14.63 21.36 -13.83
CA ILE A 30 -13.57 20.92 -12.90
C ILE A 30 -13.75 21.73 -11.60
N PRO A 31 -13.77 21.08 -10.42
CA PRO A 31 -13.82 21.79 -9.14
C PRO A 31 -12.71 22.84 -8.98
N PRO A 32 -13.04 24.06 -8.50
CA PRO A 32 -12.04 25.08 -8.23
C PRO A 32 -11.15 24.70 -7.05
N ILE A 33 -9.90 25.18 -7.06
CA ILE A 33 -8.96 25.02 -5.94
C ILE A 33 -9.26 26.10 -4.88
N ILE A 34 -10.01 25.72 -3.85
CA ILE A 34 -10.44 26.63 -2.78
C ILE A 34 -9.37 26.67 -1.69
N LEU A 35 -8.42 27.61 -1.83
CA LEU A 35 -7.33 27.82 -0.87
C LEU A 35 -7.75 28.60 0.40
N SER A 36 -9.03 28.97 0.55
CA SER A 36 -9.47 29.78 1.69
C SER A 36 -9.38 29.00 3.02
N THR A 37 -8.76 29.61 4.02
CA THR A 37 -8.58 29.02 5.36
C THR A 37 -9.82 29.19 6.24
N THR A 38 -10.65 30.19 5.97
CA THR A 38 -11.91 30.50 6.66
C THR A 38 -12.99 30.86 5.64
N PHE A 39 -14.25 30.79 6.03
CA PHE A 39 -15.41 31.10 5.20
C PHE A 39 -16.28 32.15 5.88
N LYS A 40 -16.97 32.98 5.09
CA LYS A 40 -17.89 33.99 5.62
C LYS A 40 -19.16 33.28 6.12
N GLN A 41 -19.36 33.28 7.43
CA GLN A 41 -20.61 32.83 8.06
C GLN A 41 -21.77 33.78 7.74
N ILE A 42 -22.97 33.23 7.59
CA ILE A 42 -24.23 33.99 7.41
C ILE A 42 -24.62 34.70 8.70
N ASP A 43 -24.61 33.99 9.83
CA ASP A 43 -24.95 34.48 11.18
C ASP A 43 -24.25 33.58 12.24
N PRO A 44 -23.90 34.09 13.45
CA PRO A 44 -23.16 33.33 14.46
C PRO A 44 -23.81 32.03 14.97
N ASP A 45 -25.14 31.84 14.85
CA ASP A 45 -25.84 30.63 15.29
C ASP A 45 -26.24 29.69 14.13
N VAL A 46 -25.76 29.96 12.90
CA VAL A 46 -26.05 29.16 11.71
C VAL A 46 -24.92 28.18 11.40
N GLN A 47 -25.18 26.88 11.58
CA GLN A 47 -24.23 25.83 11.27
C GLN A 47 -24.07 25.61 9.74
N GLU A 48 -23.03 26.19 9.15
CA GLU A 48 -22.66 25.96 7.75
C GLU A 48 -21.66 24.81 7.58
N LYS A 49 -21.68 24.13 6.43
CA LYS A 49 -20.78 22.99 6.12
C LYS A 49 -19.30 23.39 6.10
N TYR A 50 -19.01 24.61 5.64
CA TYR A 50 -17.66 25.15 5.51
C TYR A 50 -17.52 26.38 6.39
N VAL A 51 -16.83 26.22 7.53
CA VAL A 51 -16.49 27.32 8.45
C VAL A 51 -14.98 27.57 8.44
N TYR A 52 -14.18 26.51 8.48
CA TYR A 52 -12.72 26.59 8.53
C TYR A 52 -12.06 25.44 7.75
N GLY A 53 -11.11 25.78 6.87
CA GLY A 53 -10.57 24.90 5.82
C GLY A 53 -9.82 23.65 6.31
N ARG A 54 -9.35 23.65 7.58
CA ARG A 54 -8.80 22.44 8.22
C ARG A 54 -9.90 21.39 8.41
N SER A 55 -11.05 21.80 8.94
CA SER A 55 -12.18 20.93 9.30
C SER A 55 -12.89 20.41 8.04
N SER A 56 -13.29 21.31 7.14
CA SER A 56 -13.99 21.00 5.89
C SER A 56 -13.52 21.93 4.78
N ASN A 57 -13.36 21.44 3.55
CA ASN A 57 -12.93 22.24 2.41
C ASN A 57 -13.56 21.73 1.11
N PRO A 58 -14.15 22.57 0.24
CA PRO A 58 -14.87 22.10 -0.94
C PRO A 58 -14.03 21.23 -1.90
N THR A 59 -12.77 21.59 -2.14
CA THR A 59 -11.87 20.85 -3.04
C THR A 59 -11.45 19.51 -2.43
N ARG A 60 -11.21 19.47 -1.11
CA ARG A 60 -10.92 18.21 -0.40
C ARG A 60 -12.14 17.30 -0.34
N ASP A 61 -13.33 17.88 -0.17
CA ASP A 61 -14.59 17.15 -0.16
C ASP A 61 -14.88 16.50 -1.53
N SER A 62 -14.63 17.19 -2.66
CA SER A 62 -14.71 16.59 -4.00
C SER A 62 -13.79 15.36 -4.15
N LEU A 63 -12.56 15.41 -3.61
CA LEU A 63 -11.65 14.27 -3.62
C LEU A 63 -12.12 13.14 -2.69
N GLN A 64 -12.60 13.46 -1.49
CA GLN A 64 -13.16 12.50 -0.55
C GLN A 64 -14.38 11.77 -1.14
N SER A 65 -15.31 12.48 -1.78
CA SER A 65 -16.47 11.87 -2.45
C SER A 65 -16.09 11.01 -3.66
N CYS A 66 -14.99 11.32 -4.36
CA CYS A 66 -14.44 10.45 -5.39
C CYS A 66 -13.85 9.16 -4.77
N ILE A 67 -12.91 9.28 -3.82
CA ILE A 67 -12.27 8.12 -3.17
C ILE A 67 -13.30 7.17 -2.53
N ALA A 68 -14.32 7.72 -1.86
CA ALA A 68 -15.40 6.95 -1.27
C ALA A 68 -16.16 6.12 -2.33
N SER A 69 -16.52 6.72 -3.47
CA SER A 69 -17.22 5.98 -4.53
C SER A 69 -16.36 4.88 -5.18
N LEU A 70 -15.03 5.06 -5.21
CA LEU A 70 -14.09 4.07 -5.75
C LEU A 70 -13.86 2.88 -4.81
N GLU A 71 -13.77 3.09 -3.49
CA GLU A 71 -13.70 2.00 -2.49
C GLU A 71 -15.07 1.35 -2.19
N ASN A 72 -16.17 1.88 -2.74
CA ASN A 72 -17.57 1.61 -2.32
C ASN A 72 -17.81 1.91 -0.82
N ALA A 73 -17.12 2.90 -0.28
CA ALA A 73 -17.30 3.39 1.08
C ALA A 73 -18.44 4.42 1.17
N GLU A 74 -19.09 4.52 2.33
CA GLU A 74 -20.02 5.63 2.62
C GLU A 74 -19.26 6.96 2.76
N HIS A 75 -18.04 6.93 3.29
CA HIS A 75 -17.21 8.10 3.59
C HIS A 75 -15.74 7.84 3.23
N ALA A 76 -14.99 8.91 2.97
CA ALA A 76 -13.52 8.88 2.94
C ALA A 76 -12.96 10.18 3.55
N LEU A 77 -11.73 10.11 4.06
CA LEU A 77 -11.05 11.20 4.76
C LEU A 77 -9.65 11.38 4.17
N VAL A 78 -9.28 12.61 3.79
CA VAL A 78 -7.98 12.92 3.19
C VAL A 78 -7.07 13.62 4.19
N PHE A 79 -5.94 12.98 4.48
CA PHE A 79 -4.91 13.47 5.41
C PHE A 79 -3.66 13.94 4.66
N ALA A 80 -2.70 14.56 5.37
CA ALA A 80 -1.48 15.10 4.78
C ALA A 80 -0.47 14.04 4.26
N SER A 81 -0.58 12.79 4.71
CA SER A 81 0.23 11.65 4.25
C SER A 81 -0.36 10.32 4.76
N GLY A 82 0.05 9.18 4.21
CA GLY A 82 -0.35 7.86 4.72
C GLY A 82 0.03 7.63 6.20
N LEU A 83 1.18 8.15 6.65
CA LEU A 83 1.56 8.10 8.07
C LEU A 83 0.70 9.02 8.96
N ALA A 84 0.21 10.14 8.42
CA ALA A 84 -0.78 10.96 9.10
C ALA A 84 -2.13 10.22 9.21
N THR A 85 -2.58 9.56 8.14
CA THR A 85 -3.77 8.68 8.15
C THR A 85 -3.64 7.59 9.21
N GLN A 86 -2.52 6.85 9.23
CA GLN A 86 -2.23 5.81 10.22
C GLN A 86 -2.25 6.38 11.65
N THR A 87 -1.60 7.52 11.88
CA THR A 87 -1.57 8.15 13.21
C THR A 87 -2.97 8.56 13.65
N SER A 88 -3.77 9.17 12.77
CA SER A 88 -5.16 9.53 13.06
C SER A 88 -6.06 8.32 13.32
N ILE A 89 -5.89 7.21 12.58
CA ILE A 89 -6.59 5.95 12.85
C ILE A 89 -6.15 5.35 14.19
N SER A 90 -4.87 5.46 14.57
CA SER A 90 -4.38 4.92 15.85
C SER A 90 -5.00 5.59 17.08
N PHE A 91 -5.51 6.81 16.95
CA PHE A 91 -6.29 7.49 18.01
C PHE A 91 -7.74 7.00 18.13
N LEU A 92 -8.13 5.92 17.42
CA LEU A 92 -9.32 5.11 17.71
C LEU A 92 -9.06 4.05 18.80
N MET A 93 -7.85 4.05 19.38
CA MET A 93 -7.45 3.26 20.55
C MET A 93 -7.10 4.19 21.72
N GLU A 94 -7.26 3.69 22.94
CA GLU A 94 -6.98 4.41 24.19
C GLU A 94 -5.79 3.79 24.95
N ALA A 95 -5.39 4.41 26.07
CA ALA A 95 -4.32 3.88 26.91
C ALA A 95 -4.73 2.52 27.53
N GLY A 96 -3.86 1.52 27.40
CA GLY A 96 -4.12 0.14 27.85
C GLY A 96 -4.70 -0.78 26.77
N ASP A 97 -5.08 -0.28 25.59
CA ASP A 97 -5.55 -1.09 24.47
C ASP A 97 -4.47 -2.01 23.90
N HIS A 98 -4.90 -2.94 23.04
CA HIS A 98 -4.05 -3.84 22.29
C HIS A 98 -4.37 -3.81 20.79
N ALA A 99 -3.34 -3.82 19.95
CA ALA A 99 -3.47 -4.02 18.51
C ALA A 99 -2.70 -5.26 18.03
N ILE A 100 -3.27 -5.98 17.05
CA ILE A 100 -2.57 -7.01 16.29
C ILE A 100 -2.11 -6.39 14.97
N VAL A 101 -0.82 -6.46 14.68
CA VAL A 101 -0.16 -5.72 13.60
C VAL A 101 0.61 -6.71 12.71
N GLY A 102 0.62 -6.50 11.40
CA GLY A 102 1.42 -7.32 10.47
C GLY A 102 2.90 -7.35 10.86
N GLU A 103 3.53 -8.53 10.84
CA GLU A 103 4.97 -8.67 11.06
C GLU A 103 5.79 -7.94 9.97
N GLU A 104 5.28 -7.99 8.74
CA GLU A 104 5.79 -7.28 7.57
C GLU A 104 4.78 -6.23 7.13
N LEU A 105 5.21 -4.97 7.13
CA LEU A 105 4.48 -3.76 6.76
C LEU A 105 5.52 -2.73 6.32
N TYR A 106 5.09 -1.71 5.56
CA TYR A 106 5.93 -0.54 5.25
C TYR A 106 6.74 -0.04 6.46
N GLY A 107 8.05 0.17 6.27
CA GLY A 107 9.00 0.52 7.33
C GLY A 107 8.59 1.72 8.21
N GLY A 108 7.85 2.70 7.67
CA GLY A 108 7.29 3.80 8.46
C GLY A 108 6.18 3.33 9.42
N THR A 109 5.28 2.48 8.94
CA THR A 109 4.20 1.84 9.70
C THR A 109 4.77 0.94 10.80
N ASN A 110 5.76 0.11 10.46
CA ASN A 110 6.50 -0.76 11.37
C ASN A 110 7.20 0.05 12.48
N ARG A 111 7.89 1.14 12.11
CA ARG A 111 8.54 2.06 13.06
C ARG A 111 7.53 2.68 14.04
N PHE A 112 6.37 3.16 13.56
CA PHE A 112 5.34 3.71 14.45
C PHE A 112 4.88 2.69 15.51
N PHE A 113 4.53 1.47 15.10
CA PHE A 113 4.05 0.43 16.02
C PHE A 113 5.14 -0.20 16.91
N ARG A 114 6.44 0.00 16.59
CA ARG A 114 7.55 -0.44 17.46
C ARG A 114 8.07 0.64 18.41
N THR A 115 8.05 1.92 18.03
CA THR A 115 8.71 3.00 18.79
C THR A 115 7.80 4.14 19.23
N CYS A 116 6.60 4.27 18.68
CA CYS A 116 5.70 5.39 18.97
C CYS A 116 4.48 4.97 19.79
N SER A 117 3.77 3.90 19.40
CA SER A 117 2.56 3.41 20.08
C SER A 117 2.75 3.11 21.58
N SER A 118 3.90 2.53 21.95
CA SER A 118 4.26 2.21 23.34
C SER A 118 4.35 3.43 24.26
N ARG A 119 4.50 4.64 23.71
CA ARG A 119 4.48 5.91 24.48
C ARG A 119 3.07 6.35 24.87
N PHE A 120 2.03 5.69 24.35
CA PHE A 120 0.62 5.94 24.62
C PHE A 120 -0.05 4.77 25.38
N ASP A 121 0.74 3.86 25.95
CA ASP A 121 0.29 2.61 26.60
C ASP A 121 -0.52 1.67 25.69
N ILE A 122 -0.31 1.75 24.37
CA ILE A 122 -0.92 0.83 23.40
C ILE A 122 0.01 -0.36 23.20
N SER A 123 -0.46 -1.55 23.59
CA SER A 123 0.28 -2.81 23.48
C SER A 123 0.13 -3.45 22.09
N ILE A 124 1.18 -4.06 21.54
CA ILE A 124 1.21 -4.57 20.16
C ILE A 124 1.65 -6.04 20.11
N SER A 125 0.86 -6.89 19.44
CA SER A 125 1.27 -8.23 19.00
C SER A 125 1.52 -8.24 17.49
N TYR A 126 2.61 -8.87 17.06
CA TYR A 126 2.93 -9.04 15.64
C TYR A 126 2.45 -10.40 15.12
N ALA A 127 1.88 -10.45 13.92
CA ALA A 127 1.30 -11.67 13.34
C ALA A 127 1.59 -11.85 11.84
N ASP A 128 1.62 -13.10 11.39
CA ASP A 128 1.69 -13.47 9.97
C ASP A 128 0.28 -13.61 9.40
N PHE A 129 -0.15 -12.59 8.66
CA PHE A 129 -1.49 -12.53 8.05
C PHE A 129 -1.68 -13.50 6.87
N ARG A 130 -0.68 -14.34 6.53
CA ARG A 130 -0.92 -15.56 5.73
C ARG A 130 -1.66 -16.64 6.51
N SER A 131 -1.65 -16.58 7.85
CA SER A 131 -2.25 -17.56 8.75
C SER A 131 -3.38 -16.93 9.59
N VAL A 132 -4.63 -17.25 9.25
CA VAL A 132 -5.81 -16.87 10.04
C VAL A 132 -5.66 -17.33 11.51
N HIS A 133 -5.07 -18.50 11.73
CA HIS A 133 -4.86 -19.06 13.07
C HIS A 133 -3.89 -18.23 13.91
N ASP A 134 -2.81 -17.72 13.32
CA ASP A 134 -1.83 -16.89 14.05
C ASP A 134 -2.43 -15.55 14.47
N VAL A 135 -3.27 -14.95 13.61
CA VAL A 135 -4.00 -13.71 13.94
C VAL A 135 -4.98 -13.93 15.09
N ILE A 136 -5.84 -14.96 15.02
CA ILE A 136 -6.87 -15.16 16.06
C ILE A 136 -6.28 -15.57 17.42
N ASN A 137 -5.17 -16.32 17.44
CA ASN A 137 -4.49 -16.71 18.69
C ASN A 137 -3.93 -15.51 19.48
N LYS A 138 -3.76 -14.34 18.83
CA LYS A 138 -3.28 -13.09 19.45
C LYS A 138 -4.42 -12.16 19.89
N ILE A 139 -5.69 -12.55 19.68
CA ILE A 139 -6.84 -11.82 20.20
C ILE A 139 -6.95 -12.02 21.72
N ASN A 140 -7.04 -10.93 22.47
CA ASN A 140 -7.32 -10.93 23.90
C ASN A 140 -8.38 -9.88 24.24
N HIS A 141 -8.77 -9.77 25.52
CA HIS A 141 -9.83 -8.87 25.97
C HIS A 141 -9.54 -7.37 25.75
N ARG A 142 -8.29 -6.98 25.54
CA ARG A 142 -7.89 -5.60 25.20
C ARG A 142 -7.70 -5.36 23.71
N THR A 143 -7.82 -6.38 22.84
CA THR A 143 -7.67 -6.18 21.40
C THR A 143 -8.77 -5.24 20.89
N LYS A 144 -8.37 -4.05 20.43
CA LYS A 144 -9.23 -3.01 19.87
C LYS A 144 -9.08 -2.90 18.35
N MET A 145 -7.88 -3.14 17.83
CA MET A 145 -7.55 -2.96 16.42
C MET A 145 -6.76 -4.15 15.85
N VAL A 146 -6.96 -4.41 14.55
CA VAL A 146 -6.14 -5.30 13.73
C VAL A 146 -5.70 -4.50 12.50
N TRP A 147 -4.39 -4.37 12.29
CA TRP A 147 -3.81 -3.62 11.14
C TRP A 147 -2.93 -4.55 10.30
N PHE A 148 -3.24 -4.67 9.01
CA PHE A 148 -2.37 -5.38 8.06
C PHE A 148 -2.33 -4.73 6.67
N GLU A 149 -1.36 -5.14 5.88
CA GLU A 149 -1.11 -4.67 4.51
C GLU A 149 -1.13 -5.90 3.59
N THR A 150 -1.70 -5.79 2.40
CA THR A 150 -1.71 -6.91 1.44
C THR A 150 -1.87 -6.40 0.01
N PRO A 151 -0.94 -6.70 -0.93
CA PRO A 151 0.35 -7.35 -0.72
C PRO A 151 1.30 -6.50 0.15
N THR A 152 2.09 -7.12 1.03
CA THR A 152 2.99 -6.40 1.96
C THR A 152 4.18 -5.70 1.29
N ASN A 153 4.54 -4.49 1.74
CA ASN A 153 5.83 -3.88 1.43
C ASN A 153 6.93 -4.46 2.33
N PRO A 154 8.03 -5.04 1.80
CA PRO A 154 8.37 -5.17 0.38
C PRO A 154 8.14 -6.56 -0.22
N LEU A 155 7.86 -7.63 0.53
CA LEU A 155 7.90 -9.03 0.03
C LEU A 155 6.55 -9.56 -0.48
N LEU A 156 5.59 -8.66 -0.76
CA LEU A 156 4.31 -8.88 -1.44
C LEU A 156 3.51 -10.09 -0.93
N ARG A 157 3.63 -10.39 0.37
CA ARG A 157 2.85 -11.46 1.00
C ARG A 157 1.38 -11.08 0.94
N VAL A 158 0.53 -12.00 0.51
CA VAL A 158 -0.91 -11.77 0.35
C VAL A 158 -1.68 -12.53 1.43
N ALA A 159 -2.59 -11.82 2.09
CA ALA A 159 -3.51 -12.30 3.09
C ALA A 159 -4.92 -12.49 2.49
N ASP A 160 -5.68 -13.53 2.87
CA ASP A 160 -7.11 -13.64 2.50
C ASP A 160 -7.93 -12.73 3.43
N ILE A 161 -8.24 -11.51 2.94
CA ILE A 161 -8.92 -10.49 3.75
C ILE A 161 -10.24 -11.03 4.28
N LYS A 162 -11.01 -11.74 3.45
CA LYS A 162 -12.35 -12.20 3.80
C LYS A 162 -12.31 -13.29 4.87
N ALA A 163 -11.37 -14.24 4.78
CA ALA A 163 -11.18 -15.26 5.81
C ALA A 163 -10.77 -14.63 7.16
N ILE A 164 -9.84 -13.67 7.13
CA ILE A 164 -9.35 -12.97 8.33
C ILE A 164 -10.45 -12.13 8.98
N CYS A 165 -11.16 -11.32 8.20
CA CYS A 165 -12.24 -10.49 8.71
C CYS A 165 -13.38 -11.35 9.29
N THR A 166 -13.77 -12.42 8.60
CA THR A 166 -14.79 -13.36 9.09
C THR A 166 -14.38 -13.98 10.42
N ALA A 167 -13.12 -14.42 10.56
CA ALA A 167 -12.61 -15.07 11.77
C ALA A 167 -12.46 -14.10 12.96
N ILE A 168 -11.99 -12.87 12.72
CA ILE A 168 -11.90 -11.85 13.77
C ILE A 168 -13.30 -11.48 14.27
N LYS A 169 -14.22 -11.15 13.34
CA LYS A 169 -15.58 -10.70 13.68
C LYS A 169 -16.43 -11.79 14.32
N SER A 170 -16.14 -13.08 14.09
CA SER A 170 -16.80 -14.20 14.79
C SER A 170 -16.33 -14.40 16.23
N ILE A 171 -15.17 -13.85 16.60
CA ILE A 171 -14.61 -13.91 17.96
C ILE A 171 -14.97 -12.62 18.73
N ARG A 172 -14.76 -11.46 18.11
CA ARG A 172 -15.07 -10.12 18.65
C ARG A 172 -15.40 -9.17 17.51
N SER A 173 -16.68 -8.84 17.33
CA SER A 173 -17.17 -8.03 16.19
C SER A 173 -16.82 -6.54 16.29
N GLU A 174 -16.50 -6.07 17.50
CA GLU A 174 -16.14 -4.69 17.84
C GLU A 174 -14.67 -4.33 17.58
N ILE A 175 -13.84 -5.31 17.19
CA ILE A 175 -12.45 -5.08 16.75
C ILE A 175 -12.47 -4.33 15.41
N ILE A 176 -11.74 -3.22 15.33
CA ILE A 176 -11.58 -2.42 14.10
C ILE A 176 -10.51 -3.09 13.23
N ILE A 177 -10.87 -3.48 12.02
CA ILE A 177 -9.98 -4.13 11.05
C ILE A 177 -9.60 -3.12 9.97
N VAL A 178 -8.30 -2.81 9.92
CA VAL A 178 -7.70 -1.85 8.99
C VAL A 178 -6.83 -2.60 7.99
N VAL A 179 -7.07 -2.36 6.70
CA VAL A 179 -6.25 -2.88 5.61
C VAL A 179 -5.58 -1.73 4.88
N ASP A 180 -4.25 -1.75 4.82
CA ASP A 180 -3.49 -0.91 3.90
C ASP A 180 -3.52 -1.53 2.49
N ASN A 181 -4.24 -0.83 1.61
CA ASN A 181 -4.55 -1.16 0.22
C ASN A 181 -3.60 -0.43 -0.77
N THR A 182 -2.59 0.29 -0.27
CA THR A 182 -1.65 1.13 -1.05
C THR A 182 -0.97 0.40 -2.20
N PHE A 183 -0.80 -0.92 -2.11
CA PHE A 183 -0.17 -1.71 -3.16
C PHE A 183 -1.14 -2.18 -4.26
N MET A 184 -2.46 -1.95 -4.14
CA MET A 184 -3.46 -2.39 -5.14
C MET A 184 -4.41 -1.29 -5.63
N SER A 185 -4.72 -0.28 -4.82
CA SER A 185 -5.81 0.70 -5.04
C SER A 185 -7.23 0.10 -5.02
N PRO A 186 -8.27 0.94 -4.82
CA PRO A 186 -9.66 0.57 -5.09
C PRO A 186 -9.93 0.01 -6.50
N TYR A 187 -9.08 0.23 -7.50
CA TYR A 187 -9.26 -0.39 -8.82
C TYR A 187 -9.05 -1.90 -8.76
N PHE A 188 -7.90 -2.34 -8.23
CA PHE A 188 -7.56 -3.76 -8.18
C PHE A 188 -8.09 -4.49 -6.95
N GLN A 189 -8.25 -3.84 -5.79
CA GLN A 189 -8.74 -4.49 -4.57
C GLN A 189 -9.58 -3.53 -3.72
N LYS A 190 -10.69 -4.01 -3.15
CA LYS A 190 -11.60 -3.21 -2.30
C LYS A 190 -11.79 -3.91 -0.94
N PRO A 191 -10.95 -3.63 0.08
CA PRO A 191 -11.00 -4.34 1.36
C PRO A 191 -12.35 -4.26 2.10
N LEU A 192 -13.10 -3.18 1.92
CA LEU A 192 -14.42 -2.99 2.54
C LEU A 192 -15.43 -4.04 2.03
N ASN A 193 -15.45 -4.32 0.72
CA ASN A 193 -16.26 -5.40 0.11
C ASN A 193 -15.87 -6.81 0.63
N LEU A 194 -14.72 -6.94 1.29
CA LEU A 194 -14.19 -8.19 1.85
C LEU A 194 -14.35 -8.27 3.38
N GLY A 195 -14.91 -7.24 4.03
CA GLY A 195 -15.27 -7.23 5.46
C GLY A 195 -14.30 -6.46 6.37
N ALA A 196 -13.36 -5.68 5.82
CA ALA A 196 -12.58 -4.72 6.61
C ALA A 196 -13.43 -3.50 6.98
N ASP A 197 -13.17 -2.89 8.15
CA ASP A 197 -13.86 -1.67 8.59
C ASP A 197 -13.24 -0.40 7.97
N ILE A 198 -11.93 -0.42 7.66
CA ILE A 198 -11.19 0.71 7.08
C ILE A 198 -10.24 0.21 5.98
N SER A 199 -10.30 0.86 4.81
CA SER A 199 -9.29 0.75 3.75
C SER A 199 -8.40 2.01 3.74
N VAL A 200 -7.08 1.83 3.73
CA VAL A 200 -6.08 2.90 3.73
C VAL A 200 -5.32 2.89 2.40
N ASN A 201 -5.10 4.06 1.80
CA ASN A 201 -4.38 4.20 0.53
C ASN A 201 -3.39 5.37 0.58
N SER A 202 -2.14 5.14 0.15
CA SER A 202 -1.19 6.20 -0.23
C SER A 202 -1.29 6.43 -1.74
N ILE A 203 -2.05 7.45 -2.14
CA ILE A 203 -2.62 7.68 -3.48
C ILE A 203 -1.61 8.15 -4.57
N THR A 204 -0.53 7.41 -4.80
CA THR A 204 0.59 7.88 -5.67
C THR A 204 1.37 6.70 -6.32
N LYS A 205 0.70 5.70 -6.93
CA LYS A 205 1.29 4.36 -7.23
C LYS A 205 0.90 3.75 -8.62
N TYR A 206 1.42 2.53 -8.94
CA TYR A 206 1.09 1.57 -10.06
C TYR A 206 1.70 1.89 -11.48
N MET A 207 1.92 0.99 -12.49
CA MET A 207 1.42 -0.36 -12.91
C MET A 207 2.41 -1.27 -13.76
N ASN A 208 2.19 -2.60 -13.82
CA ASN A 208 2.41 -3.58 -14.94
C ASN A 208 3.76 -4.33 -15.27
N GLU A 209 3.58 -5.46 -15.98
CA GLU A 209 4.41 -6.33 -16.86
C GLU A 209 5.82 -6.81 -16.51
N ILE A 210 6.68 -5.98 -15.93
CA ILE A 210 8.14 -6.25 -15.78
C ILE A 210 8.46 -7.57 -15.04
N ALA A 211 7.54 -8.07 -14.21
CA ALA A 211 7.70 -9.27 -13.40
C ALA A 211 8.05 -10.54 -14.21
N ARG A 212 7.45 -10.72 -15.40
CA ARG A 212 7.67 -11.91 -16.24
C ARG A 212 9.08 -11.96 -16.82
N PHE A 213 9.60 -10.83 -17.26
CA PHE A 213 10.97 -10.70 -17.74
C PHE A 213 11.97 -11.04 -16.63
N LEU A 214 11.81 -10.43 -15.45
CA LEU A 214 12.69 -10.68 -14.32
C LEU A 214 12.67 -12.15 -13.88
N GLU A 215 11.52 -12.83 -13.94
CA GLU A 215 11.44 -14.26 -13.59
C GLU A 215 12.22 -15.14 -14.56
N SER A 216 12.30 -14.76 -15.84
CA SER A 216 13.09 -15.46 -16.84
C SER A 216 14.59 -15.13 -16.82
N HIS A 217 15.01 -14.01 -16.20
CA HIS A 217 16.36 -13.50 -16.40
C HIS A 217 17.44 -14.20 -15.55
N LYS A 218 18.52 -14.64 -16.21
CA LYS A 218 19.61 -15.46 -15.63
C LYS A 218 20.27 -14.89 -14.37
N GLN A 219 20.26 -13.56 -14.16
CA GLN A 219 20.87 -12.90 -12.98
C GLN A 219 19.88 -12.66 -11.82
N VAL A 220 18.59 -12.94 -12.02
CA VAL A 220 17.59 -12.95 -10.95
C VAL A 220 17.60 -14.32 -10.26
N GLN A 221 17.53 -14.32 -8.93
CA GLN A 221 17.42 -15.54 -8.13
C GLN A 221 15.96 -15.96 -7.93
N LYS A 222 15.07 -14.98 -7.67
CA LYS A 222 13.64 -15.18 -7.47
C LYS A 222 12.91 -13.84 -7.65
N VAL A 223 11.80 -13.85 -8.38
CA VAL A 223 10.82 -12.76 -8.35
C VAL A 223 9.75 -13.05 -7.29
N ILE A 224 9.22 -11.98 -6.72
CA ILE A 224 8.02 -11.94 -5.92
C ILE A 224 7.08 -10.97 -6.65
N TYR A 225 5.95 -11.50 -7.13
CA TYR A 225 4.88 -10.70 -7.71
C TYR A 225 3.56 -11.49 -7.66
N PRO A 226 2.48 -10.97 -7.04
CA PRO A 226 1.22 -11.70 -6.88
C PRO A 226 0.55 -12.16 -8.19
N GLY A 227 0.93 -11.61 -9.34
CA GLY A 227 0.42 -11.99 -10.66
C GLY A 227 1.18 -13.13 -11.36
N LEU A 228 2.28 -13.63 -10.78
CA LEU A 228 3.00 -14.82 -11.29
C LEU A 228 2.45 -16.08 -10.61
N GLU A 229 2.30 -17.17 -11.35
CA GLU A 229 1.79 -18.44 -10.83
C GLU A 229 2.77 -19.11 -9.85
N SER A 230 4.05 -18.71 -9.89
CA SER A 230 5.10 -19.05 -8.93
C SER A 230 4.90 -18.42 -7.54
N HIS A 231 4.01 -17.42 -7.40
CA HIS A 231 3.76 -16.75 -6.14
C HIS A 231 2.93 -17.64 -5.20
N PRO A 232 3.37 -17.93 -3.94
CA PRO A 232 2.69 -18.88 -3.06
C PRO A 232 1.21 -18.56 -2.79
N SER A 233 0.82 -17.28 -2.85
CA SER A 233 -0.55 -16.82 -2.65
C SER A 233 -1.26 -16.44 -3.97
N TYR A 234 -0.77 -16.85 -5.15
CA TYR A 234 -1.34 -16.49 -6.46
C TYR A 234 -2.87 -16.71 -6.55
N HIS A 235 -3.34 -17.90 -6.12
CA HIS A 235 -4.76 -18.23 -6.13
C HIS A 235 -5.59 -17.40 -5.13
N ILE A 236 -4.99 -16.92 -4.03
CA ILE A 236 -5.66 -16.03 -3.07
C ILE A 236 -5.78 -14.63 -3.68
N ALA A 237 -4.69 -14.08 -4.23
CA ALA A 237 -4.70 -12.79 -4.91
C ALA A 237 -5.76 -12.76 -6.03
N LYS A 238 -5.68 -13.71 -6.97
CA LYS A 238 -6.60 -13.87 -8.12
C LYS A 238 -8.09 -14.02 -7.75
N LYS A 239 -8.41 -14.39 -6.50
CA LYS A 239 -9.76 -14.52 -5.95
C LYS A 239 -10.30 -13.23 -5.30
N GLN A 240 -9.43 -12.30 -4.93
CA GLN A 240 -9.80 -11.06 -4.22
C GLN A 240 -9.34 -9.76 -4.91
N THR A 241 -8.68 -9.88 -6.08
CA THR A 241 -8.21 -8.73 -6.88
C THR A 241 -8.60 -8.86 -8.35
N THR A 242 -8.94 -7.74 -9.00
CA THR A 242 -9.25 -7.69 -10.46
C THR A 242 -8.01 -7.63 -11.35
N GLY A 243 -6.82 -7.48 -10.77
CA GLY A 243 -5.55 -7.33 -11.46
C GLY A 243 -4.40 -7.15 -10.47
N THR A 244 -3.29 -6.56 -10.90
CA THR A 244 -2.04 -6.43 -10.12
C THR A 244 -1.31 -5.14 -10.46
N SER A 245 -0.62 -4.57 -9.47
CA SER A 245 0.05 -3.27 -9.54
C SER A 245 1.45 -3.30 -10.18
N GLY A 246 2.13 -2.15 -10.24
CA GLY A 246 3.50 -2.03 -10.76
C GLY A 246 4.58 -2.34 -9.73
N ILE A 247 4.22 -2.86 -8.54
CA ILE A 247 5.18 -3.09 -7.48
C ILE A 247 5.67 -4.53 -7.56
N ILE A 248 6.96 -4.69 -7.82
CA ILE A 248 7.62 -5.97 -8.04
C ILE A 248 8.85 -6.01 -7.15
N SER A 249 9.01 -7.09 -6.40
CA SER A 249 10.22 -7.30 -5.60
C SER A 249 10.97 -8.51 -6.12
N PHE A 250 12.29 -8.47 -6.14
CA PHE A 250 13.10 -9.60 -6.58
C PHE A 250 14.43 -9.65 -5.84
N TYR A 251 15.01 -10.85 -5.78
CA TYR A 251 16.37 -11.04 -5.32
C TYR A 251 17.30 -11.13 -6.53
N ILE A 252 18.29 -10.25 -6.63
CA ILE A 252 19.39 -10.41 -7.57
C ILE A 252 20.38 -11.47 -7.06
N LYS A 253 21.08 -12.16 -7.96
CA LYS A 253 22.16 -13.07 -7.60
C LYS A 253 23.40 -12.30 -7.14
N GLY A 254 24.22 -12.94 -6.30
CA GLY A 254 25.44 -12.36 -5.76
C GLY A 254 25.23 -11.69 -4.41
N ASN A 255 25.73 -10.46 -4.25
CA ASN A 255 25.77 -9.73 -2.98
C ASN A 255 25.37 -8.25 -3.13
N ILE A 256 25.53 -7.45 -2.07
CA ILE A 256 25.18 -6.03 -2.05
C ILE A 256 25.91 -5.19 -3.13
N GLU A 257 27.13 -5.55 -3.51
CA GLU A 257 27.86 -4.85 -4.58
C GLU A 257 27.30 -5.19 -5.97
N ASN A 258 26.80 -6.42 -6.20
CA ASN A 258 26.01 -6.73 -7.40
C ASN A 258 24.73 -5.87 -7.44
N ALA A 259 24.01 -5.76 -6.32
CA ALA A 259 22.79 -4.95 -6.24
C ALA A 259 23.07 -3.44 -6.45
N ARG A 260 24.16 -2.91 -5.86
CA ARG A 260 24.64 -1.53 -6.06
C ARG A 260 25.09 -1.26 -7.50
N LYS A 261 25.81 -2.20 -8.12
CA LYS A 261 26.23 -2.09 -9.53
C LYS A 261 25.04 -2.16 -10.47
N PHE A 262 24.04 -3.00 -10.19
CA PHE A 262 22.78 -3.04 -10.93
C PHE A 262 22.07 -1.68 -10.87
N LEU A 263 21.76 -1.19 -9.66
CA LEU A 263 21.10 0.11 -9.46
C LEU A 263 21.82 1.28 -10.14
N SER A 264 23.16 1.32 -10.08
CA SER A 264 23.97 2.38 -10.68
C SER A 264 24.25 2.22 -12.18
N SER A 265 23.72 1.17 -12.82
CA SER A 265 23.83 0.93 -14.27
C SER A 265 22.52 1.18 -15.04
N LEU A 266 21.44 1.53 -14.32
CA LEU A 266 20.14 1.92 -14.88
C LEU A 266 20.19 3.38 -15.39
N LYS A 267 19.35 3.68 -16.38
CA LYS A 267 19.29 4.96 -17.09
C LYS A 267 17.87 5.52 -17.21
N VAL A 268 16.86 4.66 -17.08
CA VAL A 268 15.43 5.02 -17.06
C VAL A 268 14.90 4.92 -15.64
N PHE A 269 15.18 3.81 -14.94
CA PHE A 269 14.76 3.63 -13.54
C PHE A 269 15.48 4.60 -12.59
N THR A 270 14.72 5.44 -11.91
CA THR A 270 15.27 6.41 -10.95
C THR A 270 15.41 5.79 -9.55
N LEU A 271 16.60 5.91 -8.96
CA LEU A 271 16.88 5.43 -7.61
C LEU A 271 16.19 6.31 -6.55
N ALA A 272 15.09 5.83 -5.97
CA ALA A 272 14.28 6.60 -5.01
C ALA A 272 13.46 5.70 -4.07
N GLU A 273 13.20 6.19 -2.84
CA GLU A 273 12.43 5.47 -1.82
C GLU A 273 10.92 5.35 -2.11
N SER A 274 10.39 6.20 -3.00
CA SER A 274 8.97 6.22 -3.34
C SER A 274 8.58 5.03 -4.25
N LEU A 275 7.32 5.04 -4.69
CA LEU A 275 6.78 4.10 -5.67
C LEU A 275 5.59 4.76 -6.42
N GLY A 276 5.02 4.05 -7.40
CA GLY A 276 4.50 4.51 -8.69
C GLY A 276 3.98 5.93 -8.83
N ALA A 277 4.90 6.88 -8.95
CA ALA A 277 4.62 8.03 -9.78
C ALA A 277 4.55 7.60 -11.27
N VAL A 278 4.45 8.54 -12.20
CA VAL A 278 4.43 8.18 -13.64
C VAL A 278 5.78 7.66 -14.11
N GLU A 279 6.85 8.05 -13.41
CA GLU A 279 8.21 7.57 -13.57
C GLU A 279 8.47 6.25 -12.82
N SER A 280 9.26 5.39 -13.45
CA SER A 280 9.72 4.11 -12.90
C SER A 280 10.81 4.31 -11.84
N LEU A 281 10.55 3.83 -10.63
CA LEU A 281 11.41 3.99 -9.45
C LEU A 281 11.98 2.65 -8.98
N ILE A 282 13.15 2.68 -8.34
CA ILE A 282 13.81 1.48 -7.82
C ILE A 282 14.58 1.75 -6.51
N GLU A 283 14.64 0.76 -5.62
CA GLU A 283 15.46 0.82 -4.39
C GLU A 283 16.00 -0.55 -3.94
N ILE A 284 16.98 -0.52 -3.03
CA ILE A 284 17.34 -1.65 -2.15
C ILE A 284 16.72 -1.35 -0.77
N PRO A 285 15.58 -1.97 -0.39
CA PRO A 285 14.89 -1.63 0.85
C PRO A 285 15.75 -1.81 2.11
N SER A 286 16.75 -2.71 2.06
CA SER A 286 17.68 -2.99 3.16
C SER A 286 18.58 -1.80 3.53
N LEU A 287 18.82 -0.88 2.59
CA LEU A 287 19.64 0.33 2.74
C LEU A 287 18.81 1.63 2.71
N MET A 288 17.53 1.55 2.35
CA MET A 288 16.66 2.69 2.05
C MET A 288 15.38 2.65 2.90
N THR A 289 14.18 2.43 2.33
CA THR A 289 12.90 2.55 3.09
C THR A 289 12.80 1.74 4.38
N HIS A 290 13.51 0.61 4.49
CA HIS A 290 13.50 -0.26 5.67
C HIS A 290 14.82 -0.21 6.48
N ALA A 291 15.73 0.72 6.17
CA ALA A 291 16.98 0.92 6.91
C ALA A 291 16.78 1.21 8.41
N SER A 292 15.62 1.78 8.81
CA SER A 292 15.27 1.98 10.22
C SER A 292 14.76 0.72 10.95
N ILE A 293 14.78 -0.45 10.31
CA ILE A 293 14.50 -1.75 10.95
C ILE A 293 15.85 -2.44 11.24
N PRO A 294 16.06 -2.97 12.47
CA PRO A 294 17.26 -3.73 12.83
C PRO A 294 17.59 -4.84 11.83
N LYS A 295 18.88 -5.11 11.61
CA LYS A 295 19.34 -6.00 10.55
C LYS A 295 18.82 -7.44 10.75
N GLU A 296 18.80 -7.89 11.99
CA GLU A 296 18.41 -9.23 12.41
C GLU A 296 16.95 -9.48 12.04
N ILE A 297 16.05 -8.56 12.44
CA ILE A 297 14.62 -8.56 12.09
C ILE A 297 14.43 -8.48 10.57
N ARG A 298 15.27 -7.73 9.85
CA ARG A 298 15.23 -7.69 8.38
C ARG A 298 15.61 -9.03 7.76
N GLU A 299 16.65 -9.70 8.23
CA GLU A 299 17.06 -11.01 7.72
C GLU A 299 16.03 -12.11 8.05
N GLU A 300 15.41 -12.07 9.23
CA GLU A 300 14.29 -12.95 9.63
C GLU A 300 13.06 -12.78 8.71
N LEU A 301 12.65 -11.53 8.43
CA LEU A 301 11.54 -11.24 7.52
C LEU A 301 11.87 -11.59 6.06
N GLY A 302 13.14 -11.58 5.67
CA GLY A 302 13.63 -11.81 4.31
C GLY A 302 14.10 -10.56 3.55
N ILE A 303 14.17 -9.40 4.21
CA ILE A 303 14.64 -8.10 3.66
C ILE A 303 16.18 -8.08 3.59
N LYS A 304 16.71 -8.95 2.71
CA LYS A 304 18.14 -9.15 2.46
C LYS A 304 18.76 -8.02 1.65
N ASP A 305 20.09 -7.92 1.70
CA ASP A 305 20.87 -6.94 0.94
C ASP A 305 20.90 -7.18 -0.59
N THR A 306 20.36 -8.31 -1.07
CA THR A 306 20.09 -8.57 -2.49
C THR A 306 18.63 -8.37 -2.90
N LEU A 307 17.74 -7.99 -1.96
CA LEU A 307 16.36 -7.63 -2.27
C LEU A 307 16.33 -6.25 -2.93
N ILE A 308 15.68 -6.17 -4.08
CA ILE A 308 15.38 -4.93 -4.79
C ILE A 308 13.86 -4.82 -4.91
N ARG A 309 13.32 -3.61 -4.67
CA ARG A 309 11.94 -3.28 -5.00
C ARG A 309 11.93 -2.38 -6.23
N ILE A 310 11.24 -2.81 -7.28
CA ILE A 310 10.87 -1.99 -8.42
C ILE A 310 9.46 -1.44 -8.21
N SER A 311 9.28 -0.23 -8.66
CA SER A 311 8.00 0.42 -8.88
C SER A 311 7.92 0.85 -10.34
N VAL A 312 7.26 0.06 -11.17
CA VAL A 312 7.03 0.36 -12.59
C VAL A 312 6.07 1.54 -12.72
N GLY A 313 6.45 2.52 -13.55
CA GLY A 313 5.68 3.69 -13.93
C GLY A 313 4.82 3.43 -15.17
N ILE A 314 4.84 4.36 -16.13
CA ILE A 314 4.06 4.30 -17.38
C ILE A 314 4.90 4.61 -18.65
N GLU A 315 6.22 4.44 -18.60
CA GLU A 315 7.09 4.51 -19.77
C GLU A 315 6.84 3.35 -20.76
N ASP A 316 7.46 3.40 -21.95
CA ASP A 316 7.37 2.28 -22.89
C ASP A 316 8.00 1.02 -22.29
N VAL A 317 7.25 -0.09 -22.32
CA VAL A 317 7.66 -1.36 -21.71
C VAL A 317 8.98 -1.87 -22.30
N ASN A 318 9.28 -1.59 -23.57
CA ASN A 318 10.52 -2.02 -24.21
C ASN A 318 11.73 -1.25 -23.68
N ASP A 319 11.61 0.05 -23.42
CA ASP A 319 12.67 0.87 -22.82
C ASP A 319 12.98 0.41 -21.40
N LEU A 320 11.94 0.12 -20.61
CA LEU A 320 12.08 -0.41 -19.25
C LEU A 320 12.70 -1.81 -19.23
N LEU A 321 12.27 -2.70 -20.11
CA LEU A 321 12.85 -4.05 -20.26
C LEU A 321 14.32 -3.99 -20.69
N HIS A 322 14.66 -3.10 -21.63
CA HIS A 322 16.02 -2.93 -22.13
C HIS A 322 16.97 -2.31 -21.09
N ASP A 323 16.52 -1.33 -20.30
CA ASP A 323 17.31 -0.75 -19.21
C ASP A 323 17.61 -1.79 -18.12
N LEU A 324 16.62 -2.63 -17.77
CA LEU A 324 16.79 -3.72 -16.82
C LEU A 324 17.73 -4.81 -17.35
N ASP A 325 17.60 -5.25 -18.61
CA ASP A 325 18.53 -6.22 -19.19
C ASP A 325 19.96 -5.67 -19.24
N HIS A 326 20.15 -4.44 -19.71
CA HIS A 326 21.43 -3.74 -19.71
C HIS A 326 22.05 -3.73 -18.30
N ALA A 327 21.31 -3.26 -17.31
CA ALA A 327 21.83 -3.14 -15.95
C ALA A 327 22.08 -4.50 -15.28
N LEU A 328 21.24 -5.52 -15.52
CA LEU A 328 21.44 -6.87 -15.00
C LEU A 328 22.65 -7.57 -15.63
N ASN A 329 22.96 -7.27 -16.89
CA ASN A 329 24.17 -7.74 -17.57
C ASN A 329 25.43 -6.99 -17.13
N GLU A 330 25.33 -5.71 -16.74
CA GLU A 330 26.41 -4.95 -16.11
C GLU A 330 26.72 -5.41 -14.67
N SER A 331 25.76 -6.03 -13.96
CA SER A 331 25.90 -6.47 -12.56
C SER A 331 26.25 -7.95 -12.37
N VAL A 332 26.64 -8.65 -13.43
CA VAL A 332 26.72 -10.13 -13.50
C VAL A 332 27.43 -10.76 -12.30
N TYR A 333 26.69 -11.59 -11.56
CA TYR A 333 27.26 -12.54 -10.64
C TYR A 333 27.75 -13.78 -11.41
N ILE A 334 29.04 -14.06 -11.30
CA ILE A 334 29.67 -15.31 -11.75
C ILE A 334 29.78 -16.21 -10.53
N VAL A 335 29.19 -17.41 -10.60
CA VAL A 335 29.38 -18.45 -9.58
C VAL A 335 30.86 -18.84 -9.57
N PRO A 336 31.58 -18.80 -8.43
CA PRO A 336 32.96 -19.25 -8.36
C PRO A 336 33.08 -20.72 -8.79
N ASN A 337 34.02 -21.03 -9.68
CA ASN A 337 34.26 -22.40 -10.14
C ASN A 337 34.82 -23.26 -8.99
N GLY A 338 33.96 -24.05 -8.34
CA GLY A 338 34.33 -25.03 -7.31
C GLY A 338 33.78 -24.68 -5.92
N ALA A 339 32.48 -24.91 -5.73
CA ALA A 339 31.79 -24.95 -4.44
C ALA A 339 30.80 -26.13 -4.44
#